data_AF-A0A212SVQ2-F1
#
_entry.id   AF-A0A212SVQ2-F1
#
_cell.length_a   1.000
_cell.length_b   1.000
_cell.length_c   1.000
_cell.angle_alpha   90.00
_cell.angle_beta   90.00
_cell.angle_gamma   90.00
#
_symmetry.space_group_name_H-M   'P 1'
#
loop_
_entity.id
_entity.type
_entity.pdbx_description
1 polymer ?
#
loop_
_entity_poly.entity_id
_entity_poly.type
_entity_poly.pdbx_seq_one_letter_code
_entity_poly.pdbx_strand_id
1 'polypeptide(L)'
;MNLQQTVRSFGMDDQSWLGSEHGTRATESCTLDTSTFTPATHYPAGYFKSGVPLGQITATKKFGPYDDTAVDGRQTLVGHLYAAVGAPTDNTIDVSAAILTHGKVRVSRLPVPAAVDAAGRTDVAGSIRYLDN
;
A
#
# COMPACT_ATOMS: atom_id res chain seq x y z
N MET A 1 27.32 22.28 -5.20
CA MET A 1 26.35 21.67 -4.26
C MET A 1 25.12 22.55 -4.23
N ASN A 2 24.00 22.12 -4.81
CA ASN A 2 22.75 22.90 -4.79
C ASN A 2 22.02 22.57 -3.48
N LEU A 3 22.05 23.51 -2.53
CA LEU A 3 21.50 23.39 -1.17
C LEU A 3 20.13 24.08 -1.06
N GLN A 4 19.27 23.91 -2.07
CA GLN A 4 17.90 24.42 -2.00
C GLN A 4 17.08 23.60 -1.01
N GLN A 5 16.65 24.24 0.08
CA GLN A 5 15.65 23.70 0.99
C GLN A 5 14.33 23.54 0.24
N THR A 6 13.92 22.30 -0.02
CA THR A 6 12.60 22.00 -0.56
C THR A 6 11.67 21.68 0.61
N VAL A 7 10.59 22.45 0.74
CA VAL A 7 9.54 22.17 1.73
C VAL A 7 8.46 21.37 1.04
N ARG A 8 8.15 20.19 1.58
CA ARG A 8 7.04 19.34 1.13
C ARG A 8 6.07 19.19 2.29
N SER A 9 4.80 19.55 2.07
CA SER A 9 3.74 19.31 3.05
C SER A 9 3.10 17.98 2.73
N PHE A 10 3.27 17.00 3.63
CA PHE A 10 2.50 15.77 3.58
C PHE A 10 1.14 16.04 4.23
N GLY A 11 0.05 15.60 3.59
CA GLY A 11 -1.23 15.50 4.30
C GLY A 11 -1.06 14.57 5.50
N MET A 12 -1.80 14.79 6.59
CA MET A 12 -1.77 13.85 7.70
C MET A 12 -2.23 12.47 7.20
N ASP A 13 -1.45 11.44 7.52
CA ASP A 13 -1.78 10.07 7.19
C ASP A 13 -3.08 9.66 7.89
N ASP A 14 -4.01 9.02 7.17
CA ASP A 14 -5.29 8.57 7.72
C ASP A 14 -5.21 7.07 8.02
N GLN A 15 -4.92 6.72 9.27
CA GLN A 15 -4.90 5.32 9.72
C GLN A 15 -6.26 4.82 10.23
N SER A 16 -7.37 5.53 9.95
CA SER A 16 -8.69 5.10 10.41
C SER A 16 -9.19 3.79 9.77
N TRP A 17 -8.48 3.30 8.74
CA TRP A 17 -8.65 1.96 8.16
C TRP A 17 -8.16 0.83 9.05
N LEU A 18 -7.31 1.09 10.05
CA LEU A 18 -6.94 0.09 11.05
C LEU A 18 -8.15 -0.24 11.94
N GLY A 19 -8.59 -1.49 11.88
CA GLY A 19 -9.68 -2.00 12.71
C GLY A 19 -9.24 -2.44 14.10
N SER A 20 -7.94 -2.50 14.37
CA SER A 20 -7.33 -2.95 15.63
C SER A 20 -5.87 -2.51 15.71
N GLU A 21 -5.31 -2.42 16.93
CA GLU A 21 -3.86 -2.26 17.15
C GLU A 21 -3.04 -3.49 16.70
N HIS A 22 -3.68 -4.64 16.52
CA HIS A 22 -2.99 -5.90 16.23
C HIS A 22 -2.26 -5.82 14.89
N GLY A 23 -0.98 -6.25 14.89
CA GLY A 23 -0.11 -6.22 13.72
C GLY A 23 0.67 -4.93 13.50
N THR A 24 0.29 -3.82 14.14
CA THR A 24 0.99 -2.53 14.00
C THR A 24 2.43 -2.55 14.53
N ARG A 25 2.74 -3.49 15.44
CA ARG A 25 4.06 -3.70 16.03
C ARG A 25 4.90 -4.77 15.34
N ALA A 26 4.33 -5.44 14.33
CA ALA A 26 4.93 -6.54 13.60
C ALA A 26 4.77 -6.34 12.08
N THR A 27 4.81 -5.08 11.65
CA THR A 27 4.84 -4.72 10.23
C THR A 27 6.14 -5.20 9.60
N GLU A 28 6.05 -5.66 8.36
CA GLU A 28 7.21 -6.13 7.62
C GLU A 28 7.74 -5.03 6.70
N SER A 29 9.05 -5.02 6.45
CA SER A 29 9.65 -4.11 5.48
C SER A 29 9.36 -4.60 4.06
N CYS A 30 8.96 -3.69 3.18
CA CYS A 30 8.76 -3.99 1.76
C CYS A 30 9.40 -2.90 0.87
N THR A 31 9.65 -3.23 -0.39
CA THR A 31 10.10 -2.27 -1.40
C THR A 31 9.00 -2.10 -2.43
N LEU A 32 8.52 -0.87 -2.59
CA LEU A 32 7.51 -0.50 -3.58
C LEU A 32 8.17 -0.33 -4.96
N ASP A 33 7.64 -1.03 -5.96
CA ASP A 33 8.01 -0.84 -7.36
C ASP A 33 7.23 0.36 -7.91
N THR A 34 7.82 1.54 -7.85
CA THR A 34 7.16 2.79 -8.23
C THR A 34 6.67 2.78 -9.68
N SER A 35 7.32 2.02 -10.56
CA SER A 35 6.95 1.93 -11.97
C SER A 35 5.55 1.33 -12.20
N THR A 36 5.07 0.53 -11.24
CA THR A 36 3.73 -0.06 -11.26
C THR A 36 2.62 0.88 -10.77
N PHE A 37 2.99 2.03 -10.19
CA PHE A 37 2.03 3.00 -9.68
C PHE A 37 1.87 4.19 -10.63
N THR A 38 0.64 4.41 -11.11
CA THR A 38 0.24 5.60 -11.86
C THR A 38 0.12 6.85 -10.96
N PRO A 39 0.82 7.98 -11.24
CA PRO A 39 0.78 9.19 -10.42
C PRO A 39 -0.63 9.74 -10.18
N ALA A 40 -1.43 9.89 -11.24
CA ALA A 40 -2.76 10.48 -11.15
C ALA A 40 -3.76 9.63 -10.34
N THR A 41 -3.49 8.33 -10.23
CA THR A 41 -4.41 7.37 -9.59
C THR A 41 -3.98 7.04 -8.17
N HIS A 42 -2.70 6.76 -7.96
CA HIS A 42 -2.22 6.17 -6.71
C HIS A 42 -1.60 7.21 -5.75
N TYR A 43 -1.03 8.29 -6.28
CA TYR A 43 -0.37 9.33 -5.47
C TYR A 43 -0.54 10.75 -6.05
N PRO A 44 -1.78 11.21 -6.33
CA PRO A 44 -1.99 12.54 -6.91
C PRO A 44 -1.51 13.69 -6.02
N ALA A 45 -1.38 13.45 -4.71
CA ALA A 45 -0.85 14.39 -3.73
C ALA A 45 0.69 14.26 -3.51
N GLY A 46 1.38 13.46 -4.33
CA GLY A 46 2.84 13.25 -4.24
C GLY A 46 3.29 12.24 -3.17
N TYR A 47 2.36 11.46 -2.62
CA TYR A 47 2.66 10.36 -1.68
C TYR A 47 1.66 9.23 -1.85
N PHE A 48 2.14 8.00 -1.60
CA PHE A 48 1.30 6.82 -1.46
C PHE A 48 0.58 6.89 -0.12
N LYS A 49 -0.75 6.79 -0.12
CA LYS A 49 -1.56 6.82 1.10
C LYS A 49 -1.42 5.49 1.86
N SER A 50 -1.49 5.51 3.19
CA SER A 50 -1.64 4.27 3.95
C SER A 50 -2.96 3.57 3.59
N GLY A 51 -3.01 2.25 3.78
CA GLY A 51 -4.14 1.41 3.43
C GLY A 51 -4.21 1.01 1.96
N VAL A 52 -3.26 1.40 1.10
CA VAL A 52 -3.24 0.90 -0.29
C VAL A 52 -3.02 -0.63 -0.28
N PRO A 53 -3.87 -1.42 -0.95
CA PRO A 53 -3.68 -2.87 -1.04
C PRO A 53 -2.50 -3.19 -1.96
N LEU A 54 -1.64 -4.12 -1.54
CA LEU A 54 -0.39 -4.45 -2.23
C LEU A 54 -0.32 -5.93 -2.60
N GLY A 55 0.12 -6.19 -3.83
CA GLY A 55 0.52 -7.50 -4.31
C GLY A 55 2.03 -7.58 -4.52
N GLN A 56 2.61 -8.77 -4.40
CA GLN A 56 4.04 -8.98 -4.64
C GLN A 56 4.31 -9.39 -6.09
N ILE A 57 5.19 -8.67 -6.77
CA ILE A 57 5.66 -9.01 -8.11
C ILE A 57 6.57 -10.24 -7.99
N THR A 58 6.22 -11.31 -8.70
CA THR A 58 6.88 -12.61 -8.58
C THR A 58 8.36 -12.55 -8.95
N ALA A 59 8.67 -11.82 -10.02
CA ALA A 59 10.01 -11.73 -10.60
C ALA A 59 10.97 -10.89 -9.76
N THR A 60 10.53 -9.73 -9.26
CA THR A 60 11.41 -8.76 -8.58
C THR A 60 11.32 -8.82 -7.06
N LYS A 61 10.28 -9.48 -6.52
CA LYS A 61 9.94 -9.50 -5.08
C LYS A 61 9.61 -8.12 -4.49
N LYS A 62 9.42 -7.13 -5.35
CA LYS A 62 8.90 -5.81 -4.99
C LYS A 62 7.38 -5.82 -4.96
N PHE A 63 6.80 -4.75 -4.43
CA PHE A 63 5.37 -4.62 -4.19
C PHE A 63 4.77 -3.52 -5.05
N GLY A 64 3.65 -3.83 -5.69
CA GLY A 64 2.87 -2.86 -6.45
C GLY A 64 1.42 -2.84 -5.97
N PRO A 65 0.57 -1.98 -6.54
CA PRO A 65 -0.85 -1.98 -6.22
C PRO A 65 -1.44 -3.34 -6.61
N TYR A 66 -2.23 -3.92 -5.70
CA TYR A 66 -2.98 -5.14 -5.98
C TYR A 66 -3.92 -4.94 -7.17
N ASP A 67 -3.95 -5.93 -8.06
CA ASP A 67 -4.79 -5.96 -9.25
C ASP A 67 -5.05 -7.42 -9.62
N ASP A 68 -6.26 -7.91 -9.37
CA ASP A 68 -6.68 -9.30 -9.62
C ASP A 68 -6.53 -9.73 -11.09
N THR A 69 -6.51 -8.75 -12.01
CA THR A 69 -6.34 -9.01 -13.44
C THR A 69 -4.89 -9.05 -13.89
N ALA A 70 -3.95 -8.71 -13.01
CA ALA A 70 -2.53 -8.76 -13.30
C ALA A 70 -2.04 -10.22 -13.47
N VAL A 71 -0.89 -10.38 -14.13
CA VAL A 71 -0.26 -11.68 -14.35
C VAL A 71 1.20 -11.72 -13.89
N ASP A 72 1.65 -10.66 -13.20
CA ASP A 72 3.02 -10.46 -12.74
C ASP A 72 3.25 -10.88 -11.28
N GLY A 73 2.20 -11.37 -10.60
CA GLY A 73 2.18 -11.73 -9.19
C GLY A 73 1.29 -10.79 -8.35
N ARG A 74 0.99 -9.58 -8.84
CA ARG A 74 0.15 -8.61 -8.10
C ARG A 74 -1.32 -8.98 -8.03
N GLN A 75 -1.74 -10.04 -8.72
CA GLN A 75 -3.07 -10.65 -8.59
C GLN A 75 -3.30 -11.38 -7.27
N THR A 76 -2.27 -11.56 -6.44
CA THR A 76 -2.43 -12.10 -5.09
C THR A 76 -2.22 -10.99 -4.08
N LEU A 77 -3.24 -10.73 -3.25
CA LEU A 77 -3.14 -9.72 -2.20
C LEU A 77 -2.25 -10.23 -1.07
N VAL A 78 -1.27 -9.41 -0.66
CA VAL A 78 -0.34 -9.77 0.42
C VAL A 78 -0.61 -8.96 1.70
N GLY A 79 -1.10 -7.73 1.57
CA GLY A 79 -1.36 -6.87 2.71
C GLY A 79 -1.63 -5.42 2.28
N HIS A 80 -1.54 -4.50 3.25
CA HIS A 80 -1.79 -3.08 3.00
C HIS A 80 -0.58 -2.24 3.40
N LEU A 81 -0.32 -1.17 2.65
CA LEU A 81 0.69 -0.19 3.00
C LEU A 81 0.39 0.42 4.39
N TYR A 82 1.29 0.25 5.36
CA TYR A 82 1.02 0.61 6.75
C TYR A 82 1.05 2.12 7.01
N ALA A 83 2.05 2.81 6.47
CA ALA A 83 2.25 4.24 6.64
C ALA A 83 2.33 4.92 5.27
N ALA A 84 1.87 6.17 5.18
CA ALA A 84 2.07 6.96 3.97
C ALA A 84 3.56 7.13 3.66
N VAL A 85 3.90 7.00 2.38
CA VAL A 85 5.28 7.08 1.89
C VAL A 85 5.35 8.11 0.77
N GLY A 86 6.34 9.00 0.83
CA GLY A 86 6.55 9.99 -0.22
C GLY A 86 6.83 9.32 -1.57
N ALA A 87 6.09 9.73 -2.60
CA ALA A 87 6.37 9.26 -3.94
C ALA A 87 7.67 9.93 -4.44
N PRO A 88 8.56 9.17 -5.11
CA PRO A 88 9.78 9.74 -5.65
C PRO A 88 9.43 10.65 -6.84
N THR A 89 10.28 11.63 -7.10
CA THR A 89 10.11 12.52 -8.28
C THR A 89 10.30 11.75 -9.60
N ASP A 90 11.06 10.65 -9.55
CA ASP A 90 11.34 9.75 -10.68
C ASP A 90 10.78 8.37 -10.37
N ASN A 91 9.92 7.85 -11.25
CA ASN A 91 9.23 6.57 -11.07
C ASN A 91 10.12 5.33 -11.33
N THR A 92 11.39 5.54 -11.68
CA THR A 92 12.41 4.49 -11.74
C THR A 92 13.06 4.20 -10.38
N ILE A 93 12.82 5.07 -9.39
CA ILE A 93 13.33 4.90 -8.04
C ILE A 93 12.31 4.11 -7.23
N ASP A 94 12.72 2.97 -6.69
CA ASP A 94 11.90 2.21 -5.75
C ASP A 94 11.96 2.80 -4.35
N VAL A 95 10.90 2.63 -3.57
CA VAL A 95 10.82 3.19 -2.22
C VAL A 95 10.62 2.11 -1.17
N SER A 96 11.40 2.16 -0.09
CA SER A 96 11.19 1.31 1.08
C SER A 96 9.97 1.76 1.87
N ALA A 97 9.15 0.81 2.27
CA ALA A 97 7.91 1.00 2.99
C ALA A 97 7.69 -0.10 4.04
N ALA A 98 6.60 0.02 4.80
CA ALA A 98 6.15 -0.99 5.74
C ALA A 98 4.78 -1.54 5.30
N ILE A 99 4.61 -2.85 5.37
CA ILE A 99 3.36 -3.53 5.03
C ILE A 99 2.72 -4.15 6.28
N LEU A 100 1.41 -4.00 6.40
CA LEU A 100 0.59 -4.72 7.36
C LEU A 100 0.13 -6.04 6.73
N THR A 101 0.65 -7.15 7.26
CA THR A 101 0.38 -8.52 6.77
C THR A 101 -0.71 -9.25 7.57
N HIS A 102 -1.05 -8.75 8.76
CA HIS A 102 -2.05 -9.35 9.64
C HIS A 102 -2.76 -8.31 10.51
N GLY A 103 -4.00 -8.59 10.91
CA GLY A 103 -4.79 -7.70 11.76
C GLY A 103 -6.24 -7.56 11.31
N LYS A 104 -6.82 -6.37 11.57
CA LYS A 104 -8.18 -6.04 11.13
C LYS A 104 -8.16 -4.78 10.26
N VAL A 105 -8.92 -4.81 9.18
CA VAL A 105 -9.00 -3.71 8.20
C VAL A 105 -10.44 -3.27 8.02
N ARG A 106 -10.72 -1.98 8.10
CA ARG A 106 -12.02 -1.37 7.80
C ARG A 106 -12.06 -0.96 6.35
N VAL A 107 -12.84 -1.67 5.54
CA VAL A 107 -12.85 -1.49 4.08
C VAL A 107 -13.36 -0.10 3.70
N SER A 108 -14.37 0.42 4.41
CA SER A 108 -14.99 1.73 4.17
C SER A 108 -14.04 2.92 4.34
N ARG A 109 -12.87 2.72 4.98
CA ARG A 109 -11.87 3.74 5.26
C ARG A 109 -10.59 3.59 4.43
N LEU A 110 -10.52 2.59 3.56
CA LEU A 110 -9.37 2.42 2.67
C LEU A 110 -9.34 3.55 1.62
N PRO A 111 -8.14 3.94 1.15
CA PRO A 111 -8.02 4.94 0.08
C PRO A 111 -8.57 4.45 -1.26
N VAL A 112 -8.56 3.13 -1.50
CA VAL A 112 -9.06 2.48 -2.72
C VAL A 112 -9.88 1.24 -2.33
N PRO A 113 -11.09 1.41 -1.77
CA PRO A 113 -11.86 0.31 -1.21
C PRO A 113 -12.31 -0.71 -2.27
N ALA A 114 -12.56 -0.24 -3.50
CA ALA A 114 -12.96 -1.09 -4.62
C ALA A 114 -11.85 -2.01 -5.14
N ALA A 115 -10.58 -1.73 -4.80
CA ALA A 115 -9.47 -2.60 -5.19
C ALA A 115 -9.41 -3.89 -4.35
N VAL A 116 -10.04 -3.92 -3.17
CA VAL A 116 -10.09 -5.13 -2.33
C VAL A 116 -11.37 -5.90 -2.63
N ASP A 117 -11.32 -6.72 -3.67
CA ASP A 117 -12.43 -7.57 -4.10
C ASP A 117 -12.54 -8.87 -3.29
N ALA A 118 -13.44 -9.77 -3.69
CA ALA A 118 -13.65 -11.04 -3.00
C ALA A 118 -12.45 -11.99 -3.11
N ALA A 119 -11.67 -11.94 -4.20
CA ALA A 119 -10.49 -12.77 -4.40
C ALA A 119 -9.37 -12.30 -3.47
N GLY A 120 -9.07 -11.01 -3.46
CA GLY A 120 -8.06 -10.44 -2.56
C GLY A 120 -8.39 -10.66 -1.08
N ARG A 121 -9.67 -10.60 -0.69
CA ARG A 121 -10.09 -10.95 0.69
C ARG A 121 -9.82 -12.43 1.03
N THR A 122 -9.92 -13.32 0.05
CA THR A 122 -9.68 -14.75 0.22
C THR A 122 -8.19 -15.03 0.41
N ASP A 123 -7.33 -14.34 -0.33
CA ASP A 123 -5.86 -14.50 -0.26
C ASP A 123 -5.32 -14.28 1.17
N VAL A 124 -5.85 -13.27 1.87
CA VAL A 124 -5.40 -12.88 3.21
C VAL A 124 -6.32 -13.37 4.34
N ALA A 125 -7.29 -14.25 4.06
CA ALA A 125 -8.32 -14.65 5.03
C ALA A 125 -7.76 -15.27 6.32
N GLY A 126 -6.55 -15.86 6.25
CA GLY A 126 -5.85 -16.43 7.41
C GLY A 126 -5.13 -15.41 8.29
N SER A 127 -4.88 -14.20 7.81
CA SER A 127 -4.05 -13.20 8.50
C SER A 127 -4.77 -11.86 8.72
N ILE A 128 -5.62 -11.43 7.79
CA ILE A 128 -6.37 -10.17 7.84
C ILE A 128 -7.87 -10.45 7.86
N ARG A 129 -8.55 -9.87 8.85
CA ARG A 129 -10.01 -9.84 8.91
C ARG A 129 -10.55 -8.48 8.46
N TYR A 130 -11.41 -8.48 7.46
CA TYR A 130 -12.10 -7.27 7.01
C TYR A 130 -13.34 -6.98 7.84
N LEU A 131 -13.57 -5.69 8.08
CA LEU A 131 -14.74 -5.11 8.73
C LEU A 131 -15.43 -4.21 7.70
N ASP A 132 -16.71 -4.48 7.43
CA ASP A 132 -17.51 -3.72 6.46
C ASP A 132 -18.27 -2.53 7.09
N ASN A 133 -18.12 -2.31 8.40
CA ASN A 133 -18.75 -1.22 9.17
C ASN A 133 -17.82 -0.02 9.36
#